data_AF-A0A523R7I0-F1
#
_entry.id   AF-A0A523R7I0-F1
#
_cell.length_a   1.000
_cell.length_b   1.000
_cell.length_c   1.000
_cell.angle_alpha   90.00
_cell.angle_beta   90.00
_cell.angle_gamma   90.00
#
_symmetry.space_group_name_H-M   'P 1'
#
loop_
_entity.id
_entity.type
_entity.pdbx_description
1 polymer ?
#
loop_
_entity_poly.entity_id
_entity_poly.type
_entity_poly.pdbx_seq_one_letter_code
_entity_poly.pdbx_strand_id
1 'polypeptide(L)'
;MEIRKGEIINFIGSWGSGLGFLVIQDSETEEIEQVPCDNGPTVRALENCFGNVITPDHTANGNGYNDKEIFWSMGELGFVLGGFTPVEDASPELIEAYENQKTLIKKGG
;
A
#
# COMPACT_ATOMS: atom_id res chain seq x y z
N MET A 1 0.64 13.24 8.40
CA MET A 1 0.41 11.87 7.93
C MET A 1 1.73 11.37 7.41
N GLU A 2 2.21 10.24 7.93
CA GLU A 2 3.50 9.66 7.51
C GLU A 2 3.32 8.99 6.15
N ILE A 3 4.16 9.37 5.18
CA ILE A 3 4.23 8.73 3.87
C ILE A 3 5.30 7.64 3.94
N ARG A 4 4.96 6.44 3.50
CA ARG A 4 5.85 5.28 3.48
C ARG A 4 5.97 4.74 2.06
N LYS A 5 7.04 4.00 1.79
CA LYS A 5 7.34 3.41 0.47
C LYS A 5 7.85 1.98 0.63
N GLY A 6 7.56 1.12 -0.33
CA GLY A 6 7.78 -0.32 -0.23
C GLY A 6 7.02 -1.10 -1.29
N GLU A 7 7.19 -2.41 -1.25
CA GLU A 7 6.77 -3.36 -2.27
C GLU A 7 5.61 -4.22 -1.77
N ILE A 8 4.54 -4.33 -2.56
CA ILE A 8 3.44 -5.23 -2.24
C ILE A 8 3.89 -6.67 -2.50
N ILE A 9 3.81 -7.51 -1.49
CA ILE A 9 4.19 -8.93 -1.60
C ILE A 9 2.99 -9.87 -1.59
N ASN A 10 1.88 -9.46 -0.98
CA ASN A 10 0.68 -10.28 -0.89
C ASN A 10 -0.55 -9.45 -0.46
N PHE A 11 -1.74 -10.04 -0.61
CA PHE A 11 -2.98 -9.55 0.00
C PHE A 11 -3.67 -10.69 0.76
N ILE A 12 -4.01 -10.45 2.03
CA ILE A 12 -4.70 -11.40 2.90
C ILE A 12 -6.08 -10.86 3.20
N GLY A 13 -7.11 -11.40 2.57
CA GLY A 13 -8.49 -11.02 2.81
C GLY A 13 -9.43 -12.21 2.76
N SER A 14 -10.47 -12.20 3.58
CA SER A 14 -11.59 -13.13 3.48
C SER A 14 -12.83 -12.42 2.97
N TRP A 15 -13.63 -13.12 2.17
CA TRP A 15 -14.94 -12.62 1.77
C TRP A 15 -15.89 -12.54 2.96
N GLY A 16 -16.57 -11.40 3.10
CA GLY A 16 -17.59 -11.16 4.14
C GLY A 16 -17.09 -10.51 5.43
N SER A 17 -15.78 -10.43 5.68
CA SER A 17 -15.23 -9.80 6.90
C SER A 17 -15.13 -8.27 6.83
N GLY A 18 -15.17 -7.69 5.62
CA GLY A 18 -14.95 -6.25 5.39
C GLY A 18 -13.48 -5.82 5.53
N LEU A 19 -12.72 -6.47 6.40
CA LEU A 19 -11.30 -6.23 6.64
C LEU A 19 -10.41 -7.20 5.87
N GLY A 20 -9.25 -6.70 5.44
CA GLY A 20 -8.12 -7.45 4.90
C GLY A 20 -6.80 -6.82 5.34
N PHE A 21 -5.71 -7.39 4.86
CA PHE A 21 -4.36 -6.88 5.08
C PHE A 21 -3.62 -6.82 3.75
N LEU A 22 -3.09 -5.65 3.43
CA LEU A 22 -2.11 -5.50 2.35
C LEU A 22 -0.73 -5.79 2.95
N VAL A 23 -0.05 -6.80 2.43
CA VAL A 23 1.26 -7.20 2.93
C VAL A 23 2.32 -6.49 2.12
N ILE A 24 3.15 -5.70 2.80
CA ILE A 24 4.10 -4.79 2.17
C ILE A 24 5.47 -4.99 2.82
N GLN A 25 6.51 -5.10 2.00
CA GLN A 25 7.89 -4.97 2.48
C GLN A 25 8.28 -3.49 2.44
N ASP A 26 8.54 -2.90 3.61
CA ASP A 26 8.90 -1.49 3.71
C ASP A 26 10.34 -1.25 3.22
N SER A 27 10.52 -0.24 2.36
CA SER A 27 11.81 0.05 1.73
C SER A 27 12.85 0.72 2.64
N GLU A 28 12.43 1.24 3.79
CA GLU A 28 13.31 1.86 4.78
C GLU A 28 13.73 0.88 5.87
N THR A 29 12.79 0.07 6.36
CA THR A 29 13.04 -0.88 7.46
C THR A 29 13.41 -2.28 6.96
N GLU A 30 13.12 -2.58 5.69
CA GLU A 30 13.18 -3.93 5.08
C GLU A 30 12.24 -4.96 5.71
N GLU A 31 11.39 -4.54 6.67
CA GLU A 31 10.45 -5.39 7.40
C GLU A 31 9.19 -5.66 6.57
N ILE A 32 8.63 -6.86 6.76
CA ILE A 32 7.35 -7.26 6.15
C ILE A 32 6.22 -6.92 7.11
N GLU A 33 5.31 -6.07 6.65
CA GLU A 33 4.19 -5.59 7.45
C GLU A 33 2.85 -6.03 6.87
N GLN A 34 1.92 -6.38 7.75
CA GLN A 34 0.53 -6.62 7.41
C GLN A 34 -0.27 -5.36 7.72
N VAL A 35 -0.47 -4.51 6.71
CA VAL A 35 -1.16 -3.23 6.85
C VAL A 35 -2.68 -3.49 6.79
N PRO A 36 -3.45 -3.26 7.87
CA PRO A 36 -4.89 -3.47 7.86
C PRO A 36 -5.56 -2.56 6.84
N CYS A 37 -6.55 -3.03 6.11
CA CYS A 37 -7.24 -2.25 5.08
C CYS A 37 -8.68 -2.70 4.89
N ASP A 38 -9.52 -1.82 4.32
CA ASP A 38 -10.85 -2.22 3.86
C ASP A 38 -10.70 -3.11 2.62
N ASN A 39 -11.17 -4.35 2.70
CA ASN A 39 -10.92 -5.39 1.70
C ASN A 39 -11.43 -4.97 0.31
N GLY A 40 -12.74 -4.72 0.18
CA GLY A 40 -13.37 -4.40 -1.10
C GLY A 40 -12.77 -3.14 -1.78
N PRO A 41 -12.68 -1.99 -1.08
CA PRO A 41 -12.05 -0.79 -1.62
C PRO A 41 -10.58 -1.01 -2.04
N THR A 42 -9.78 -1.70 -1.23
CA THR A 42 -8.36 -1.93 -1.52
C THR A 42 -8.18 -2.82 -2.75
N VAL A 43 -8.91 -3.93 -2.84
CA VAL A 43 -8.85 -4.83 -4.01
C VAL A 43 -9.26 -4.11 -5.31
N ARG A 44 -10.26 -3.23 -5.25
CA ARG A 44 -10.67 -2.41 -6.41
C ARG A 44 -9.62 -1.38 -6.78
N ALA A 45 -8.94 -0.77 -5.80
CA ALA A 45 -7.83 0.14 -6.08
C ALA A 45 -6.68 -0.61 -6.75
N LEU A 46 -6.34 -1.82 -6.28
CA LEU A 46 -5.31 -2.67 -6.89
C LEU A 46 -5.66 -3.04 -8.34
N GLU A 47 -6.91 -3.42 -8.62
CA GLU A 47 -7.38 -3.68 -9.99
C GLU A 47 -7.24 -2.44 -10.88
N ASN A 48 -7.63 -1.27 -10.38
CA ASN A 48 -7.55 -0.03 -11.15
C ASN A 48 -6.10 0.37 -11.46
N CYS A 49 -5.17 0.13 -10.54
CA CYS A 49 -3.76 0.49 -10.70
C CYS A 49 -3.00 -0.50 -11.59
N PHE A 50 -3.15 -1.80 -11.33
CA PHE A 50 -2.26 -2.80 -11.92
C PHE A 50 -2.95 -3.77 -12.89
N GLY A 51 -4.28 -3.83 -12.85
CA GLY A 51 -5.07 -4.79 -13.61
C GLY A 51 -4.85 -6.25 -13.19
N ASN A 52 -5.76 -7.13 -13.62
CA ASN A 52 -5.62 -8.58 -13.44
C ASN A 52 -5.54 -9.02 -11.95
N VAL A 53 -6.20 -8.28 -11.07
CA VAL A 53 -6.29 -8.53 -9.62
C VAL A 53 -7.59 -9.25 -9.28
N ILE A 54 -8.73 -8.84 -9.83
CA ILE A 54 -10.04 -9.44 -9.53
C ILE A 54 -10.34 -10.56 -10.52
N THR A 55 -10.44 -11.80 -10.02
CA THR A 55 -10.81 -12.97 -10.84
C THR A 55 -12.33 -13.27 -10.81
N PRO A 56 -12.84 -14.13 -11.73
CA PRO A 56 -14.27 -14.48 -11.82
C PRO A 56 -14.93 -15.05 -10.56
N ASP A 57 -14.15 -15.58 -9.61
CA ASP A 57 -14.67 -16.08 -8.32
C ASP A 57 -14.67 -15.01 -7.22
N HIS A 58 -14.43 -13.76 -7.59
CA HIS A 58 -14.07 -12.69 -6.68
C HIS A 58 -12.92 -13.19 -5.81
N THR A 59 -11.71 -13.33 -6.35
CA THR A 59 -10.52 -13.53 -5.52
C THR A 59 -9.44 -12.58 -5.98
N ALA A 60 -8.54 -12.20 -5.07
CA ALA A 60 -7.40 -11.36 -5.41
C ALA A 60 -6.28 -12.24 -6.00
N ASN A 61 -5.96 -12.03 -7.26
CA ASN A 61 -4.84 -12.66 -7.97
C ASN A 61 -3.55 -11.90 -7.67
N GLY A 62 -2.65 -12.53 -6.91
CA GLY A 62 -1.34 -11.98 -6.55
C GLY A 62 -0.51 -11.53 -7.74
N ASN A 63 -0.65 -12.18 -8.90
CA ASN A 63 0.14 -11.83 -10.09
C ASN A 63 -0.13 -10.41 -10.62
N GLY A 64 -1.26 -9.79 -10.27
CA GLY A 64 -1.56 -8.42 -10.68
C GLY A 64 -0.80 -7.37 -9.88
N TYR A 65 -0.55 -7.61 -8.59
CA TYR A 65 -0.03 -6.58 -7.68
C TYR A 65 1.26 -6.95 -6.94
N ASN A 66 1.71 -8.20 -6.98
CA ASN A 66 2.98 -8.59 -6.38
C ASN A 66 4.14 -7.89 -7.08
N ASP A 67 5.18 -7.59 -6.31
CA ASP A 67 6.40 -6.91 -6.74
C ASP A 67 6.18 -5.46 -7.22
N LYS A 68 5.00 -4.89 -6.92
CA LYS A 68 4.67 -3.50 -7.24
C LYS A 68 5.07 -2.58 -6.10
N GLU A 69 5.87 -1.57 -6.41
CA GLU A 69 6.19 -0.52 -5.46
C GLU A 69 5.06 0.51 -5.35
N ILE A 70 4.73 0.87 -4.11
CA ILE A 70 3.73 1.89 -3.80
C ILE A 70 4.26 2.87 -2.76
N PHE A 71 3.74 4.09 -2.80
CA PHE A 71 3.64 4.95 -1.64
C PHE A 71 2.33 4.65 -0.91
N TRP A 72 2.33 4.60 0.42
CA TRP A 72 1.11 4.48 1.21
C TRP A 72 1.15 5.34 2.45
N SER A 73 -0.02 5.53 3.04
CA SER A 73 -0.18 6.12 4.35
C SER A 73 -1.30 5.43 5.12
N MET A 74 -1.19 5.47 6.44
CA MET A 74 -2.30 5.11 7.32
C MET A 74 -3.37 6.21 7.26
N GLY A 75 -4.64 5.83 7.40
CA GLY A 75 -5.75 6.76 7.52
C GLY A 75 -5.65 7.64 8.76
N GLU A 76 -6.57 8.60 8.90
CA GLU A 76 -6.53 9.64 9.94
C GLU A 76 -6.40 9.09 11.38
N LEU A 77 -7.02 7.94 11.66
CA LEU A 77 -6.96 7.28 12.97
C LEU A 77 -5.76 6.33 13.13
N GLY A 78 -4.96 6.10 12.09
CA GLY A 78 -3.75 5.28 12.15
C GLY A 78 -3.97 3.75 12.18
N PHE A 79 -5.22 3.27 12.10
CA PHE A 79 -5.53 1.84 12.26
C PHE A 79 -5.66 1.05 10.95
N VAL A 80 -5.98 1.74 9.86
CA VAL A 80 -6.18 1.12 8.54
C VAL A 80 -5.49 1.94 7.47
N LEU A 81 -5.17 1.31 6.35
CA LEU A 81 -4.67 1.93 5.13
C LEU A 81 -5.62 3.06 4.70
N GLY A 82 -5.09 4.28 4.60
CA GLY A 82 -5.82 5.44 4.11
C GLY A 82 -5.87 5.49 2.59
N GLY A 83 -4.83 4.96 1.94
CA GLY A 83 -4.71 4.85 0.49
C GLY A 83 -3.28 4.52 0.08
N PHE A 84 -3.10 4.26 -1.22
CA PHE A 84 -1.78 4.07 -1.82
C PHE A 84 -1.71 4.70 -3.20
N THR A 85 -0.51 4.89 -3.71
CA THR A 85 -0.22 5.37 -5.07
C THR A 85 0.93 4.54 -5.63
N PRO A 86 0.79 3.90 -6.81
CA PRO A 86 1.91 3.27 -7.51
C PRO A 86 3.08 4.24 -7.67
N VAL A 87 4.31 3.77 -7.48
CA VAL A 87 5.49 4.63 -7.63
C VAL A 87 5.58 5.19 -9.07
N GLU A 88 5.16 4.42 -10.07
CA GLU A 88 5.13 4.86 -11.47
C GLU A 88 4.12 5.98 -11.77
N ASP A 89 3.08 6.10 -10.94
CA ASP A 89 2.01 7.11 -11.05
C ASP A 89 2.19 8.26 -10.04
N ALA A 90 3.24 8.23 -9.23
CA ALA A 90 3.46 9.20 -8.17
C ALA A 90 3.74 10.60 -8.74
N SER A 91 3.04 11.61 -8.23
CA SER A 91 3.30 12.99 -8.61
C SER A 91 4.64 13.47 -8.04
N PRO A 92 5.31 14.45 -8.67
CA PRO A 92 6.55 15.02 -8.15
C PRO A 92 6.40 15.53 -6.71
N GLU A 93 5.23 16.08 -6.36
CA GLU A 93 4.94 16.59 -5.01
C GLU A 93 4.89 15.46 -3.96
N LEU A 94 4.37 14.29 -4.32
CA LEU A 94 4.35 13.13 -3.43
C LEU A 94 5.76 12.61 -3.18
N ILE A 95 6.57 12.52 -4.24
CA ILE A 95 7.97 12.09 -4.15
C ILE A 95 8.76 13.08 -3.29
N GLU A 96 8.61 14.38 -3.52
CA GLU A 96 9.27 15.42 -2.74
C GLU A 96 8.84 15.40 -1.26
N ALA A 97 7.54 15.20 -0.98
CA ALA A 97 7.04 15.10 0.38
C ALA A 97 7.67 13.92 1.15
N TYR A 98 7.78 12.76 0.50
CA TYR A 98 8.46 11.59 1.05
C TYR A 98 9.94 11.86 1.35
N GLU A 99 10.70 12.40 0.40
CA GLU A 99 12.14 12.68 0.58
C GLU A 99 12.40 13.75 1.66
N ASN A 100 11.56 14.78 1.73
CA ASN A 100 11.63 15.81 2.76
C ASN A 100 11.36 15.25 4.16
N GLN A 101 10.40 14.33 4.29
CA GLN A 101 10.11 13.63 5.55
C GLN A 101 11.35 12.88 6.05
N LYS A 102 12.03 12.12 5.18
CA LYS A 102 13.25 11.37 5.54
C LYS A 102 14.37 12.29 6.03
N THR A 103 14.52 13.44 5.38
CA THR A 103 15.56 14.42 5.73
C THR A 103 15.33 15.05 7.10
N LEU A 104 14.06 15.31 7.46
CA LEU A 104 13.70 15.85 8.77
C LEU A 104 13.96 14.84 9.90
N ILE A 105 13.64 13.56 9.68
CA ILE A 105 13.91 12.49 10.65
C ILE A 105 15.41 12.35 10.91
N LYS A 106 16.24 12.39 9.86
CA LYS A 106 17.72 12.30 9.99
C LYS A 106 18.38 13.50 10.67
N LYS A 107 17.74 14.69 10.66
CA LYS A 107 18.28 15.91 11.29
C LYS A 107 17.85 16.09 12.75
N GLY A 108 16.85 15.34 13.21
CA GLY A 108 16.30 15.43 14.57
C GLY A 108 16.74 14.32 15.52
N GLY A 109 17.59 13.39 15.06
CA GLY A 109 18.14 12.27 15.84
C GLY A 109 19.55 12.53 16.35
#